data_AF-A0A2X1ULM4-F1
#
_entry.id   AF-A0A2X1ULM4-F1
#
_cell.length_a   1.000
_cell.length_b   1.000
_cell.length_c   1.000
_cell.angle_alpha   90.00
_cell.angle_beta   90.00
_cell.angle_gamma   90.00
#
_symmetry.space_group_name_H-M   'P 1'
#
loop_
_entity.id
_entity.type
_entity.pdbx_description
1 polymer ?
#
loop_
_entity_poly.entity_id
_entity_poly.type
_entity_poly.pdbx_seq_one_letter_code
_entity_poly.pdbx_strand_id
1 'polypeptide(L)'
;MRITIDEHLLGLENNQGINLDGLENLTEEELLDLHNAVLSFLPTSHLNDLDLEQELVLQFRRAQHLQDSVLNRPDIPANQQAQVLNSVASTLQQLVKMQSEYYTFERFKKIEGLLVNMVNQLPDEQAREFIRKYEEELVK
;
A
#
# COMPACT_ATOMS: atom_id res chain seq x y z
N MET A 1 -47.45 -14.07 33.99
CA MET A 1 -46.36 -14.95 33.50
C MET A 1 -46.69 -15.32 32.06
N ARG A 2 -45.71 -15.14 31.16
CA ARG A 2 -45.74 -15.30 29.69
C ARG A 2 -46.43 -14.17 28.91
N ILE A 3 -45.63 -13.13 28.66
CA ILE A 3 -45.82 -12.27 27.48
C ILE A 3 -44.92 -12.89 26.40
N THR A 4 -45.55 -13.42 25.37
CA THR A 4 -44.93 -13.88 24.13
C THR A 4 -44.33 -12.65 23.45
N ILE A 5 -43.01 -12.61 23.30
CA ILE A 5 -42.33 -11.60 22.48
C ILE A 5 -42.40 -12.10 21.04
N ASP A 6 -43.06 -11.33 20.18
CA ASP A 6 -43.16 -11.55 18.74
C ASP A 6 -41.78 -11.82 18.11
N GLU A 7 -41.64 -12.99 17.48
CA GLU A 7 -40.51 -13.40 16.65
C GLU A 7 -40.52 -12.66 15.30
N HIS A 8 -40.31 -11.34 15.32
CA HIS A 8 -40.22 -10.54 14.09
C HIS A 8 -39.01 -9.60 14.01
N LEU A 9 -37.88 -10.04 14.57
CA LEU A 9 -36.57 -9.39 14.40
C LEU A 9 -35.42 -10.41 14.24
N LEU A 10 -35.55 -11.37 13.33
CA LEU A 10 -34.43 -12.18 12.87
C LEU A 10 -34.17 -11.89 11.38
N GLY A 11 -33.54 -10.75 11.14
CA GLY A 11 -33.04 -10.33 9.83
C GLY A 11 -31.55 -10.00 9.84
N LEU A 12 -30.78 -10.55 10.78
CA LEU A 12 -29.35 -10.26 10.94
C LEU A 12 -28.53 -11.54 11.18
N GLU A 13 -28.64 -12.54 10.31
CA GLU A 13 -27.70 -13.67 10.29
C GLU A 13 -27.32 -14.05 8.86
N ASN A 14 -26.66 -13.12 8.15
CA ASN A 14 -25.83 -13.47 7.00
C ASN A 14 -24.47 -12.81 7.19
N ASN A 15 -23.77 -13.19 8.26
CA ASN A 15 -22.32 -13.00 8.33
C ASN A 15 -21.68 -14.39 8.41
N GLN A 16 -21.65 -15.08 7.27
CA GLN A 16 -20.69 -16.17 7.05
C GLN A 16 -19.32 -15.50 7.07
N GLY A 17 -18.70 -15.41 8.25
CA GLY A 17 -17.33 -14.94 8.36
C GLY A 17 -16.45 -15.74 7.40
N ILE A 18 -15.56 -15.07 6.69
CA ILE A 18 -14.60 -15.75 5.82
C ILE A 18 -13.80 -16.68 6.73
N ASN A 19 -13.92 -17.99 6.50
CA ASN A 19 -13.13 -18.96 7.22
C ASN A 19 -11.67 -18.85 6.73
N LEU A 20 -10.79 -18.41 7.63
CA LEU A 20 -9.35 -18.23 7.37
C LEU A 20 -8.54 -19.49 7.76
N ASP A 21 -9.19 -20.52 8.29
CA ASP A 21 -8.55 -21.79 8.64
C ASP A 21 -7.95 -22.43 7.38
N GLY A 22 -6.67 -22.77 7.45
CA GLY A 22 -5.93 -23.36 6.34
C GLY A 22 -5.11 -22.38 5.50
N LEU A 23 -5.28 -21.06 5.66
CA LEU A 23 -4.39 -20.07 5.03
C LEU A 23 -2.93 -20.21 5.50
N GLU A 24 -2.74 -20.65 6.75
CA GLU A 24 -1.43 -20.95 7.34
C GLU A 24 -0.69 -22.10 6.66
N ASN A 25 -1.39 -22.95 5.91
CA ASN A 25 -0.82 -24.07 5.17
C ASN A 25 -0.55 -23.74 3.69
N LEU A 26 -0.96 -22.55 3.24
CA LEU A 26 -0.71 -22.09 1.88
C LEU A 26 0.72 -21.54 1.76
N THR A 27 1.29 -21.73 0.58
CA THR A 27 2.55 -21.11 0.18
C THR A 27 2.36 -19.60 -0.05
N GLU A 28 3.46 -18.85 0.00
CA GLU A 28 3.42 -17.40 -0.27
C GLU A 28 2.84 -17.07 -1.66
N GLU A 29 3.08 -17.94 -2.65
CA GLU A 29 2.51 -17.86 -4.00
C GLU A 29 0.99 -17.95 -3.99
N GLU A 30 0.45 -19.01 -3.36
CA GLU A 30 -0.99 -19.23 -3.26
C GLU A 30 -1.70 -18.10 -2.51
N LEU A 31 -1.02 -17.50 -1.51
CA LEU A 31 -1.52 -16.33 -0.80
C LEU A 31 -1.53 -15.06 -1.65
N LEU A 32 -0.50 -14.86 -2.49
CA LEU A 32 -0.46 -13.74 -3.44
C LEU A 32 -1.53 -13.87 -4.54
N ASP A 33 -1.77 -15.09 -5.02
CA ASP A 33 -2.82 -15.38 -6.00
C ASP A 33 -4.21 -15.18 -5.40
N LEU A 34 -4.44 -15.66 -4.18
CA LEU A 34 -5.68 -15.40 -3.45
C LEU A 34 -5.90 -13.90 -3.24
N HIS A 35 -4.86 -13.16 -2.87
CA HIS A 35 -4.91 -11.70 -2.73
C HIS A 35 -5.33 -11.03 -4.04
N ASN A 36 -4.75 -11.42 -5.18
CA ASN A 36 -5.11 -10.87 -6.50
C ASN A 36 -6.55 -11.20 -6.88
N ALA A 37 -6.98 -12.44 -6.63
CA ALA A 37 -8.35 -12.87 -6.88
C ALA A 37 -9.33 -12.03 -6.06
N VAL A 38 -9.07 -11.84 -4.76
CA VAL A 38 -9.88 -11.00 -3.88
C VAL A 38 -9.93 -9.56 -4.38
N LEU A 39 -8.79 -8.96 -4.74
CA LEU A 39 -8.73 -7.60 -5.27
C LEU A 39 -9.60 -7.43 -6.54
N SER A 40 -9.68 -8.44 -7.40
CA SER A 40 -10.52 -8.37 -8.61
C SER A 40 -12.02 -8.26 -8.33
N PHE A 41 -12.46 -8.66 -7.13
CA PHE A 41 -13.84 -8.55 -6.69
C PHE A 41 -14.13 -7.27 -5.89
N LEU A 42 -13.10 -6.51 -5.51
CA LEU A 42 -13.26 -5.25 -4.78
C LEU A 42 -13.50 -4.09 -5.77
N PRO A 43 -14.41 -3.15 -5.45
CA PRO A 43 -14.59 -1.95 -6.28
C PRO A 43 -13.26 -1.20 -6.34
N THR A 44 -12.91 -0.67 -7.52
CA THR A 44 -11.67 0.09 -7.73
C THR A 44 -11.51 1.18 -6.66
N SER A 45 -10.59 0.97 -5.73
CA SER A 45 -10.28 1.93 -4.68
C SER A 45 -9.78 3.23 -5.31
N HIS A 46 -10.16 4.38 -4.73
CA HIS A 46 -9.56 5.64 -5.14
C HIS A 46 -8.06 5.60 -4.83
N LEU A 47 -7.24 6.24 -5.67
CA LEU A 47 -5.77 6.23 -5.54
C LEU A 47 -5.29 6.74 -4.16
N ASN A 48 -6.11 7.57 -3.49
CA ASN A 48 -5.83 8.13 -2.17
C ASN A 48 -6.04 7.15 -1.01
N ASP A 49 -6.74 6.03 -1.24
CA ASP A 49 -7.00 5.00 -0.21
C ASP A 49 -5.95 3.88 -0.26
N LEU A 50 -4.97 3.97 -1.16
CA LEU A 50 -3.98 2.92 -1.38
C LEU A 50 -2.80 3.11 -0.41
N ASP A 51 -2.56 2.10 0.42
CA ASP A 51 -1.34 2.02 1.23
C ASP A 51 -0.16 1.70 0.31
N LEU A 52 0.54 2.75 -0.11
CA LEU A 52 1.68 2.67 -1.02
C LEU A 52 2.82 1.83 -0.43
N GLU A 53 3.02 1.85 0.90
CA GLU A 53 4.07 1.06 1.53
C GLU A 53 3.75 -0.43 1.44
N GLN A 54 2.50 -0.81 1.74
CA GLN A 54 2.03 -2.18 1.62
C GLN A 54 2.10 -2.69 0.17
N GLU A 55 1.65 -1.89 -0.80
CA GLU A 55 1.68 -2.29 -2.21
C GLU A 55 3.12 -2.43 -2.72
N LEU A 56 4.05 -1.55 -2.32
CA LEU A 56 5.47 -1.68 -2.68
C LEU A 56 6.07 -3.00 -2.15
N VAL A 57 5.72 -3.41 -0.93
CA VAL A 57 6.17 -4.69 -0.36
C VAL A 57 5.56 -5.88 -1.11
N LEU A 58 4.28 -5.82 -1.49
CA LEU A 58 3.63 -6.84 -2.29
C LEU A 58 4.29 -6.99 -3.67
N GLN A 59 4.58 -5.88 -4.34
CA GLN A 59 5.27 -5.89 -5.63
C GLN A 59 6.70 -6.43 -5.53
N PHE A 60 7.40 -6.11 -4.44
CA PHE A 60 8.72 -6.66 -4.15
C PHE A 60 8.69 -8.19 -4.07
N ARG A 61 7.76 -8.74 -3.27
CA ARG A 61 7.58 -10.19 -3.13
C ARG A 61 7.21 -10.88 -4.44
N ARG A 62 6.30 -10.29 -5.21
CA ARG A 62 5.94 -10.78 -6.56
C ARG A 62 7.16 -10.83 -7.49
N ALA A 63 8.02 -9.82 -7.46
CA ALA A 63 9.21 -9.77 -8.29
C ALA A 63 10.24 -10.85 -7.87
N GLN A 64 10.41 -11.10 -6.57
CA GLN A 64 11.24 -12.20 -6.07
C GLN A 64 10.70 -13.56 -6.47
N HIS A 65 9.39 -13.78 -6.32
CA HIS A 65 8.73 -15.02 -6.72
C HIS A 65 8.87 -15.28 -8.22
N LEU A 66 8.69 -14.26 -9.06
CA LEU A 66 8.93 -14.37 -10.50
C LEU A 66 10.36 -14.80 -10.81
N GLN A 67 11.35 -14.21 -10.12
CA GLN A 67 12.75 -14.61 -10.25
C GLN A 67 12.95 -16.08 -9.85
N ASP A 68 12.39 -16.54 -8.74
CA ASP A 68 12.53 -17.92 -8.26
C ASP A 68 11.82 -18.94 -9.18
N SER A 69 10.68 -18.56 -9.76
CA SER A 69 9.91 -19.38 -10.71
C SER A 69 10.68 -19.64 -12.02
N VAL A 70 11.64 -18.78 -12.36
CA VAL A 70 12.43 -18.85 -13.59
C VAL A 70 13.81 -19.46 -13.34
N LEU A 71 14.48 -19.09 -12.24
CA LEU A 71 15.83 -19.56 -11.91
C LEU A 71 15.91 -21.07 -11.66
N ASN A 72 14.86 -21.65 -11.10
CA ASN A 72 14.84 -23.07 -10.71
C ASN A 72 14.38 -23.99 -11.84
N ARG A 73 14.20 -23.46 -13.06
CA ARG A 73 13.64 -24.18 -14.21
C ARG A 73 14.73 -24.58 -15.21
N PRO A 74 15.08 -25.89 -15.28
CA PRO A 74 16.11 -26.37 -16.20
C PRO A 74 15.67 -26.32 -17.67
N ASP A 75 14.38 -26.14 -17.94
CA ASP A 75 13.79 -26.02 -19.27
C ASP A 75 13.88 -24.61 -19.86
N ILE A 76 14.24 -23.60 -19.06
CA ILE A 76 14.40 -22.22 -19.51
C ILE A 76 15.86 -21.95 -19.93
N PRO A 77 16.12 -21.48 -21.15
CA PRO A 77 17.46 -21.08 -21.58
C PRO A 77 18.10 -20.01 -20.67
N ALA A 78 19.39 -20.16 -20.37
CA ALA A 78 20.12 -19.28 -19.43
C ALA A 78 20.07 -17.78 -19.81
N ASN A 79 20.01 -17.45 -21.10
CA ASN A 79 19.88 -16.07 -21.56
C ASN A 79 18.50 -15.46 -21.23
N GLN A 80 17.43 -16.25 -21.29
CA GLN A 80 16.09 -15.83 -20.90
C GLN A 80 15.99 -15.67 -19.39
N GLN A 81 16.62 -16.58 -18.63
CA GLN A 81 16.74 -16.43 -17.17
C GLN A 81 17.46 -15.12 -16.81
N ALA A 82 18.59 -14.82 -17.47
CA ALA A 82 19.32 -13.57 -17.27
C ALA A 82 18.49 -12.33 -17.64
N GLN A 83 17.66 -12.41 -18.68
CA GLN A 83 16.76 -11.32 -19.07
C GLN A 83 15.71 -11.05 -17.99
N VAL A 84 15.06 -12.10 -17.46
CA VAL A 84 14.10 -11.97 -16.36
C VAL A 84 14.76 -11.38 -15.12
N LEU A 85 15.96 -11.85 -14.76
CA LEU A 85 16.71 -11.31 -13.62
C LEU A 85 17.00 -9.81 -13.76
N ASN A 86 17.43 -9.37 -14.95
CA ASN A 86 17.71 -7.96 -15.18
C ASN A 86 16.45 -7.10 -15.08
N SER A 87 15.33 -7.60 -15.61
CA SER A 87 14.03 -6.93 -15.47
C SER A 87 13.58 -6.85 -14.01
N VAL A 88 13.65 -7.97 -13.27
CA VAL A 88 13.33 -8.02 -11.83
C VAL A 88 14.23 -7.06 -11.06
N ALA A 89 15.55 -7.10 -11.27
CA ALA A 89 16.49 -6.21 -10.59
C ALA A 89 16.19 -4.73 -10.85
N SER A 90 15.83 -4.35 -12.09
CA SER A 90 15.42 -2.99 -12.42
C SER A 90 14.13 -2.59 -11.71
N THR A 91 13.13 -3.49 -11.66
CA THR A 91 11.87 -3.24 -10.95
C THR A 91 12.13 -3.06 -9.46
N LEU A 92 12.94 -3.91 -8.83
CA LEU A 92 13.31 -3.81 -7.42
C LEU A 92 14.01 -2.48 -7.11
N GLN A 93 14.95 -2.06 -7.95
CA GLN A 93 15.62 -0.76 -7.81
C GLN A 93 14.63 0.41 -7.87
N GLN A 94 13.66 0.35 -8.77
CA GLN A 94 12.63 1.38 -8.89
C GLN A 94 11.71 1.41 -7.66
N LEU A 95 11.33 0.24 -7.13
CA LEU A 95 10.53 0.14 -5.90
C LEU A 95 11.26 0.76 -4.69
N VAL A 96 12.55 0.47 -4.50
CA VAL A 96 13.36 1.05 -3.42
C VAL A 96 13.46 2.57 -3.54
N LYS A 97 13.62 3.08 -4.76
CA LYS A 97 13.65 4.52 -5.02
C LYS A 97 12.31 5.17 -4.64
N MET A 98 11.19 4.60 -5.09
CA MET A 98 9.86 5.10 -4.75
C MET A 98 9.59 5.08 -3.24
N GLN A 99 10.00 4.02 -2.54
CA GLN A 99 9.90 3.97 -1.08
C GLN A 99 10.68 5.11 -0.41
N SER A 100 11.91 5.36 -0.86
CA SER A 100 12.76 6.43 -0.32
C SER A 100 12.17 7.82 -0.56
N GLU A 101 11.62 8.04 -1.76
CA GLU A 101 10.94 9.28 -2.14
C GLU A 101 9.67 9.48 -1.31
N TYR A 102 8.85 8.44 -1.14
CA TYR A 102 7.64 8.48 -0.32
C TYR A 102 7.94 8.78 1.15
N TYR A 103 8.91 8.07 1.75
CA TYR A 103 9.33 8.33 3.12
C TYR A 103 9.84 9.77 3.31
N THR A 104 10.60 10.27 2.34
CA THR A 104 11.09 11.65 2.33
C THR A 104 9.92 12.63 2.25
N PHE A 105 8.97 12.41 1.35
CA PHE A 105 7.78 13.24 1.18
C PHE A 105 6.91 13.29 2.44
N GLU A 106 6.59 12.14 3.03
CA GLU A 106 5.80 12.07 4.27
C GLU A 106 6.49 12.77 5.44
N ARG A 107 7.83 12.66 5.52
CA ARG A 107 8.62 13.40 6.50
C ARG A 107 8.55 14.91 6.25
N PHE A 108 8.68 15.36 4.99
CA PHE A 108 8.55 16.78 4.64
C PHE A 108 7.18 17.32 5.02
N LYS A 109 6.10 16.62 4.67
CA LYS A 109 4.73 16.98 5.02
C LYS A 109 4.52 17.13 6.53
N LYS A 110 5.09 16.23 7.34
CA LYS A 110 5.05 16.33 8.81
C LYS A 110 5.81 17.54 9.33
N ILE A 111 7.00 17.82 8.78
CA ILE A 111 7.81 18.99 9.14
C ILE A 111 7.08 20.28 8.77
N GLU A 112 6.51 20.34 7.57
CA GLU A 112 5.73 21.48 7.09
C GLU A 112 4.50 21.71 7.98
N GLY A 113 3.76 20.66 8.32
CA GLY A 113 2.63 20.76 9.25
C GLY A 113 3.04 21.31 10.62
N LEU A 114 4.19 20.86 11.17
CA LEU A 114 4.74 21.41 12.41
C LEU A 114 5.12 22.89 12.25
N LEU A 115 5.74 23.25 11.14
CA LEU A 115 6.14 24.62 10.83
C LEU A 115 4.92 25.54 10.72
N VAL A 116 3.87 25.13 10.01
CA VAL A 116 2.60 25.86 9.93
C VAL A 116 2.00 26.05 11.33
N ASN A 117 2.00 25.00 12.15
CA ASN A 117 1.51 25.08 13.52
C ASN A 117 2.30 26.08 14.38
N MET A 118 3.62 26.17 14.19
CA MET A 118 4.46 27.13 14.91
C MET A 118 4.23 28.56 14.40
N VAL A 119 4.10 28.74 13.09
CA VAL A 119 3.82 30.06 12.47
C VAL A 119 2.49 30.61 12.96
N ASN A 120 1.47 29.76 13.10
CA ASN A 120 0.16 30.14 13.64
C ASN A 120 0.19 30.60 15.12
N GLN A 121 1.29 30.39 15.84
CA GLN A 121 1.48 30.86 17.22
C GLN A 121 2.21 32.21 17.29
N LEU A 122 2.76 32.68 16.16
CA LEU A 122 3.39 34.00 16.08
C LEU A 122 2.33 35.10 16.00
N PRO A 123 2.67 36.35 16.35
CA PRO A 123 1.77 37.46 16.10
C PRO A 123 1.53 37.65 14.60
N ASP A 124 0.34 38.13 14.23
CA ASP A 124 -0.16 38.08 12.86
C ASP A 124 0.74 38.77 11.82
N GLU A 125 1.47 39.81 12.21
CA GLU A 125 2.38 40.53 11.30
C GLU A 125 3.55 39.63 10.87
N GLN A 126 4.15 38.91 11.83
CA GLN A 126 5.27 38.00 11.58
C GLN A 126 4.80 36.74 10.84
N ALA A 127 3.62 36.22 11.18
CA ALA A 127 3.04 35.06 10.49
C ALA A 127 2.74 35.37 9.01
N ARG A 128 2.14 36.53 8.72
CA ARG A 128 1.85 36.97 7.35
C ARG A 128 3.11 37.18 6.52
N GLU A 129 4.13 37.82 7.09
CA GLU A 129 5.40 38.03 6.38
C GLU A 129 6.13 36.71 6.10
N PHE A 130 6.05 35.74 7.01
CA PHE A 130 6.57 34.40 6.77
C PHE A 130 5.83 33.70 5.62
N ILE A 131 4.49 33.63 5.67
CA ILE A 131 3.67 32.94 4.66
C ILE A 131 3.91 33.56 3.27
N ARG A 132 3.94 34.89 3.17
CA ARG A 132 4.23 35.59 1.91
C ARG A 132 5.56 35.14 1.29
N LYS A 133 6.64 35.13 2.07
CA LYS A 133 7.96 34.69 1.60
C LYS A 133 8.00 33.20 1.27
N TYR A 134 7.29 32.39 2.05
CA TYR A 134 7.22 30.95 1.85
C TYR A 134 6.53 30.59 0.52
N GLU A 135 5.39 31.23 0.22
CA GLU A 135 4.68 31.07 -1.06
C GLU A 135 5.52 31.54 -2.26
N GLU A 136 6.26 32.66 -2.12
CA GLU A 136 7.16 33.17 -3.17
C GLU A 136 8.28 32.18 -3.55
N GLU A 137 8.79 31.40 -2.59
CA GLU A 137 9.82 30.39 -2.84
C GLU A 137 9.25 29.08 -3.38
N LEU A 138 7.99 28.72 -3.09
CA LEU A 138 7.36 27.50 -3.61
C LEU A 138 6.96 27.58 -5.10
N VAL A 139 6.79 28.77 -5.65
CA VAL A 139 6.36 28.98 -7.05
C VAL A 139 7.56 29.11 -8.02
N LYS A 140 8.79 29.22 -7.50
CA LYS A 140 10.03 29.26 -8.30
C LYS A 140 10.46 27.88 -8.76
#